data_AF-Q15BK4-F1
#
_entry.id   AF-Q15BK4-F1
#
_cell.length_a   1.000
_cell.length_b   1.000
_cell.length_c   1.000
_cell.angle_alpha   90.00
_cell.angle_beta   90.00
_cell.angle_gamma   90.00
#
_symmetry.space_group_name_H-M   'P 1'
#
loop_
_entity.id
_entity.type
_entity.pdbx_description
1 polymer ?
#
loop_
_entity_poly.entity_id
_entity_poly.type
_entity_poly.pdbx_seq_one_letter_code
_entity_poly.pdbx_strand_id
1 'polypeptide(L)'
;MAFDPNEPMKDRITDIGPPHYEQYFPPVIKENYGKWKYHDILEPGVLVHVSETGAEVYTVRVGGCRLMSVDIIREICDLADKHCDGYMRWTTRNNVEFMVDDKAKLQPLMDDLKSRKFDGGSNKFPIGGTGAGITN
;
A
#
# COMPACT_ATOMS: atom_id res chain seq x y z
N MET A 1 1.63 16.32 -26.57
CA MET A 1 1.09 17.55 -27.20
C MET A 1 -0.16 17.96 -26.42
N ALA A 2 -0.48 19.25 -26.36
CA ALA A 2 -1.71 19.69 -25.70
C ALA A 2 -2.93 19.28 -26.54
N PHE A 3 -4.07 19.04 -25.90
CA PHE A 3 -5.33 18.77 -26.57
C PHE A 3 -5.78 19.97 -27.43
N ASP A 4 -6.24 19.72 -28.66
CA ASP A 4 -6.84 20.71 -29.56
C ASP A 4 -8.34 20.45 -29.74
N PRO A 5 -9.24 21.36 -29.32
CA PRO A 5 -10.69 21.19 -29.48
C PRO A 5 -11.17 21.24 -30.93
N ASN A 6 -10.39 21.80 -31.87
CA ASN A 6 -10.74 21.84 -33.29
C ASN A 6 -10.38 20.53 -34.01
N GLU A 7 -9.39 19.79 -33.49
CA GLU A 7 -8.95 18.50 -34.03
C GLU A 7 -9.05 17.40 -32.95
N PRO A 8 -10.25 17.08 -32.43
CA PRO A 8 -10.42 16.26 -31.21
C PRO A 8 -9.97 14.79 -31.33
N MET A 9 -9.61 14.34 -32.53
CA MET A 9 -9.13 12.99 -32.82
C MET A 9 -7.62 12.93 -33.05
N LYS A 10 -6.98 14.08 -33.31
CA LYS A 10 -5.53 14.15 -33.50
C LYS A 10 -4.83 13.79 -32.20
N ASP A 11 -3.81 12.93 -32.29
CA ASP A 11 -3.00 12.46 -31.16
C ASP A 11 -3.78 11.77 -30.01
N ARG A 12 -5.05 11.38 -30.22
CA ARG A 12 -5.85 10.69 -29.22
C ARG A 12 -5.31 9.27 -29.00
N ILE A 13 -4.94 8.95 -27.76
CA ILE A 13 -4.55 7.59 -27.35
C ILE A 13 -5.78 6.87 -26.79
N THR A 14 -6.14 5.71 -27.35
CA THR A 14 -7.25 4.84 -26.89
C THR A 14 -6.78 3.40 -26.75
N ASP A 15 -7.61 2.56 -26.10
CA ASP A 15 -7.41 1.10 -26.04
C ASP A 15 -6.11 0.63 -25.37
N ILE A 16 -5.51 1.46 -24.51
CA ILE A 16 -4.25 1.16 -23.80
C ILE A 16 -4.41 0.30 -22.54
N GLY A 17 -5.63 0.17 -22.01
CA GLY A 17 -5.89 -0.54 -20.75
C GLY A 17 -5.18 0.07 -19.53
N PRO A 18 -5.09 -0.66 -18.41
CA PRO A 18 -4.35 -0.23 -17.24
C PRO A 18 -2.84 -0.50 -17.40
N PRO A 19 -1.99 0.22 -16.66
CA PRO A 19 -0.59 -0.17 -16.52
C PRO A 19 -0.47 -1.58 -15.91
N HIS A 20 0.47 -2.40 -16.40
CA HIS A 20 0.70 -3.75 -15.84
C HIS A 20 1.16 -3.68 -14.38
N TYR A 21 0.51 -4.40 -13.47
CA TYR A 21 0.71 -4.24 -12.03
C TYR A 21 2.16 -4.51 -11.55
N GLU A 22 2.90 -5.39 -12.24
CA GLU A 22 4.28 -5.73 -11.87
C GLU A 22 5.25 -4.55 -11.90
N GLN A 23 4.92 -3.48 -12.60
CA GLN A 23 5.73 -2.27 -12.59
C GLN A 23 5.74 -1.55 -11.23
N TYR A 24 4.79 -1.89 -10.35
CA TYR A 24 4.62 -1.30 -9.01
C TYR A 24 4.86 -2.32 -7.89
N PHE A 25 5.46 -3.47 -8.19
CA PHE A 25 5.82 -4.43 -7.15
C PHE A 25 7.03 -3.95 -6.36
N PRO A 26 6.98 -4.01 -5.01
CA PRO A 26 8.20 -4.00 -4.22
C PRO A 26 9.15 -5.12 -4.70
N PRO A 27 10.48 -4.91 -4.68
CA PRO A 27 11.45 -5.91 -5.14
C PRO A 27 11.22 -7.32 -4.55
N VAL A 28 11.02 -7.40 -3.22
CA VAL A 28 10.75 -8.67 -2.52
C VAL A 28 9.48 -9.37 -3.03
N ILE A 29 8.45 -8.61 -3.44
CA ILE A 29 7.23 -9.18 -4.02
C ILE A 29 7.51 -9.71 -5.43
N LYS A 30 8.24 -8.95 -6.25
CA LYS A 30 8.55 -9.31 -7.63
C LYS A 30 9.42 -10.57 -7.70
N GLU A 31 10.45 -10.66 -6.86
CA GLU A 31 11.39 -11.79 -6.85
C GLU A 31 10.74 -13.10 -6.39
N ASN A 32 9.75 -13.00 -5.50
CA ASN A 32 9.08 -14.14 -4.87
C ASN A 32 7.64 -14.35 -5.38
N TYR A 33 7.24 -13.68 -6.46
CA TYR A 33 5.90 -13.79 -7.02
C TYR A 33 5.60 -15.25 -7.42
N GLY A 34 4.52 -15.80 -6.85
CA GLY A 34 4.13 -17.21 -7.04
C GLY A 34 4.95 -18.23 -6.25
N LYS A 35 5.87 -17.81 -5.36
CA LYS A 35 6.78 -18.68 -4.59
C LYS A 35 6.63 -18.46 -3.07
N TRP A 36 5.41 -18.19 -2.62
CA TRP A 36 5.11 -17.99 -1.21
C TRP A 36 4.80 -19.33 -0.53
N LYS A 37 5.45 -19.59 0.60
CA LYS A 37 5.31 -20.85 1.34
C LYS A 37 4.19 -20.79 2.37
N TYR A 38 4.16 -19.73 3.17
CA TYR A 38 3.14 -19.52 4.18
C TYR A 38 2.99 -18.04 4.52
N HIS A 39 1.95 -17.73 5.28
CA HIS A 39 1.77 -16.43 5.92
C HIS A 39 1.39 -16.63 7.39
N ASP A 40 1.56 -15.59 8.18
CA ASP A 40 1.08 -15.53 9.56
C ASP A 40 0.58 -14.12 9.92
N ILE A 41 -0.28 -14.04 10.94
CA ILE A 41 -0.75 -12.78 11.52
C ILE A 41 0.02 -12.56 12.82
N LEU A 42 0.99 -11.65 12.80
CA LEU A 42 1.86 -11.39 13.95
C LEU A 42 1.13 -10.64 15.07
N GLU A 43 0.30 -9.69 14.68
CA GLU A 43 -0.59 -8.92 15.57
C GLU A 43 -1.71 -8.27 14.73
N PRO A 44 -2.77 -7.69 15.33
CA PRO A 44 -3.82 -7.02 14.58
C PRO A 44 -3.28 -5.95 13.64
N GLY A 45 -3.49 -6.13 12.33
CA GLY A 45 -2.99 -5.26 11.27
C GLY A 45 -1.60 -5.58 10.75
N VAL A 46 -0.88 -6.57 11.30
CA VAL A 46 0.48 -6.92 10.85
C VAL A 46 0.53 -8.37 10.38
N LEU A 47 0.98 -8.55 9.14
CA LEU A 47 1.13 -9.85 8.48
C LEU A 47 2.60 -10.09 8.17
N VAL A 48 3.00 -11.35 8.06
CA VAL A 48 4.24 -11.76 7.39
C VAL A 48 3.91 -12.80 6.32
N HIS A 49 4.55 -12.69 5.17
CA HIS A 49 4.61 -13.77 4.17
C HIS A 49 6.05 -14.23 4.06
N VAL A 50 6.25 -15.56 4.02
CA VAL A 50 7.56 -16.18 3.91
C VAL A 50 7.61 -16.98 2.63
N SER A 51 8.61 -16.73 1.81
CA SER A 51 8.83 -17.41 0.53
C SER A 51 9.41 -18.81 0.72
N GLU A 52 9.44 -19.59 -0.36
CA GLU A 52 10.07 -20.91 -0.40
C GLU A 52 11.59 -20.86 -0.11
N THR A 53 12.24 -19.72 -0.35
CA THR A 53 13.67 -19.49 -0.12
C THR A 53 13.95 -18.82 1.24
N GLY A 54 12.91 -18.50 2.01
CA GLY A 54 13.04 -17.87 3.33
C GLY A 54 13.08 -16.34 3.32
N ALA A 55 12.97 -15.68 2.16
CA ALA A 55 12.72 -14.24 2.12
C ALA A 55 11.37 -13.92 2.75
N GLU A 56 11.32 -12.85 3.54
CA GLU A 56 10.13 -12.42 4.28
C GLU A 56 9.67 -11.05 3.77
N VAL A 57 8.35 -10.84 3.76
CA VAL A 57 7.77 -9.52 3.59
C VAL A 57 6.72 -9.30 4.66
N TYR A 58 6.83 -8.18 5.34
CA TYR A 58 5.94 -7.77 6.41
C TYR A 58 4.97 -6.73 5.88
N THR A 59 3.69 -6.89 6.16
CA THR A 59 2.64 -5.96 5.73
C THR A 59 1.97 -5.33 6.93
N VAL A 60 1.89 -4.00 6.96
CA VAL A 60 1.09 -3.23 7.91
C VAL A 60 -0.16 -2.70 7.20
N ARG A 61 -1.33 -3.20 7.61
CA ARG A 61 -2.64 -2.79 7.09
C ARG A 61 -3.22 -1.69 7.96
N VAL A 62 -3.68 -0.61 7.32
CA VAL A 62 -4.35 0.51 7.98
C VAL A 62 -5.70 0.82 7.34
N GLY A 63 -6.65 1.28 8.16
CA GLY A 63 -7.94 1.76 7.69
C GLY A 63 -7.80 2.98 6.78
N GLY A 64 -8.66 3.05 5.76
CA GLY A 64 -8.79 4.21 4.89
C GLY A 64 -10.26 4.62 4.75
N CYS A 65 -10.55 5.93 4.72
CA CYS A 65 -11.92 6.44 4.62
C CYS A 65 -12.55 6.32 3.22
N ARG A 66 -11.87 5.66 2.26
CA ARG A 66 -12.22 5.48 0.84
C ARG A 66 -12.37 6.80 0.07
N LEU A 67 -13.27 7.68 0.47
CA LEU A 67 -13.33 9.05 0.01
C LEU A 67 -12.16 9.83 0.64
N MET A 68 -11.16 10.17 -0.16
CA MET A 68 -9.94 10.84 0.29
C MET A 68 -9.62 12.07 -0.54
N SER A 69 -9.03 13.09 0.10
CA SER A 69 -8.42 14.21 -0.62
C SER A 69 -7.06 13.81 -1.19
N VAL A 70 -6.57 14.59 -2.16
CA VAL A 70 -5.22 14.43 -2.71
C VAL A 70 -4.13 14.59 -1.63
N ASP A 71 -4.39 15.37 -0.57
CA ASP A 71 -3.41 15.57 0.50
C ASP A 71 -3.24 14.32 1.36
N ILE A 72 -4.32 13.57 1.60
CA ILE A 72 -4.20 12.27 2.27
C ILE A 72 -3.48 11.26 1.38
N ILE A 73 -3.74 11.25 0.07
CA ILE A 73 -3.01 10.38 -0.87
C ILE A 73 -1.51 10.71 -0.86
N ARG A 74 -1.14 12.00 -0.91
CA ARG A 74 0.26 12.44 -0.83
C ARG A 74 0.91 12.06 0.50
N GLU A 75 0.19 12.19 1.61
CA GLU A 75 0.70 11.78 2.93
C GLU A 75 0.94 10.25 3.01
N ILE A 76 0.10 9.45 2.35
CA ILE A 76 0.34 8.00 2.20
C ILE A 76 1.58 7.75 1.32
N CYS A 77 1.77 8.52 0.23
CA CYS A 77 2.99 8.44 -0.58
C CYS A 77 4.24 8.81 0.23
N ASP A 78 4.21 9.88 1.02
CA ASP A 78 5.34 10.29 1.87
C ASP A 78 5.71 9.19 2.88
N LEU A 79 4.70 8.49 3.44
CA LEU A 79 4.92 7.32 4.30
C LEU A 79 5.56 6.16 3.54
N ALA A 80 5.10 5.88 2.32
CA ALA A 80 5.65 4.83 1.47
C ALA A 80 7.09 5.15 1.04
N ASP A 81 7.40 6.39 0.65
CA ASP A 81 8.75 6.83 0.31
C ASP A 81 9.70 6.72 1.50
N LYS A 82 9.22 7.08 2.70
CA LYS A 82 10.04 7.07 3.92
C LYS A 82 10.34 5.66 4.45
N HIS A 83 9.39 4.73 4.35
CA HIS A 83 9.48 3.43 5.04
C HIS A 83 9.47 2.22 4.10
N CYS A 84 8.99 2.36 2.87
CA CYS A 84 8.65 1.26 1.98
C CYS A 84 9.20 1.44 0.55
N ASP A 85 10.27 2.23 0.39
CA ASP A 85 10.94 2.50 -0.89
C ASP A 85 9.99 3.00 -2.00
N GLY A 86 8.94 3.72 -1.61
CA GLY A 86 7.92 4.28 -2.50
C GLY A 86 6.79 3.31 -2.88
N TYR A 87 6.77 2.10 -2.31
CA TYR A 87 5.74 1.10 -2.60
C TYR A 87 4.64 1.05 -1.54
N MET A 88 3.40 0.96 -2.01
CA MET A 88 2.22 0.70 -1.20
C MET A 88 1.18 -0.01 -2.05
N ARG A 89 0.11 -0.52 -1.42
CA ARG A 89 -1.06 -1.00 -2.16
C ARG A 89 -2.37 -0.70 -1.45
N TRP A 90 -3.45 -0.79 -2.21
CA TRP A 90 -4.81 -0.79 -1.68
C TRP A 90 -5.37 -2.22 -1.66
N THR A 91 -6.12 -2.52 -0.60
CA THR A 91 -6.89 -3.76 -0.49
C THR A 91 -8.23 -3.64 -1.20
N THR A 92 -8.89 -4.77 -1.45
CA THR A 92 -10.24 -4.82 -2.01
C THR A 92 -11.32 -4.25 -1.09
N ARG A 93 -10.99 -3.99 0.18
CA ARG A 93 -11.86 -3.33 1.16
C ARG A 93 -11.41 -1.90 1.49
N ASN A 94 -10.68 -1.27 0.57
CA ASN A 94 -10.25 0.13 0.63
C ASN A 94 -9.37 0.48 1.84
N ASN A 95 -8.77 -0.51 2.51
CA ASN A 95 -7.64 -0.30 3.41
C ASN A 95 -6.35 -0.09 2.61
N VAL A 96 -5.37 0.58 3.22
CA VAL A 96 -4.01 0.73 2.69
C VAL A 96 -3.10 -0.32 3.31
N GLU A 97 -2.14 -0.81 2.54
CA GLU A 97 -1.08 -1.69 3.03
C GLU A 97 0.30 -1.13 2.65
N PHE A 98 1.16 -1.07 3.67
CA PHE A 98 2.58 -0.75 3.56
C PHE A 98 3.37 -2.04 3.75
N MET A 99 4.47 -2.20 3.00
CA MET A 99 5.26 -3.43 2.99
C MET A 99 6.73 -3.13 3.24
N VAL A 100 7.37 -3.91 4.12
CA VAL A 100 8.80 -3.85 4.40
C VAL A 100 9.41 -5.26 4.36
N ASP A 101 10.66 -5.36 3.94
CA ASP A 101 11.40 -6.62 3.77
C ASP A 101 12.30 -6.98 4.96
N ASP A 102 12.32 -6.13 6.00
CA ASP A 102 13.07 -6.34 7.22
C ASP A 102 12.17 -6.07 8.43
N LYS A 103 12.15 -7.03 9.37
CA LYS A 103 11.40 -6.93 10.63
C LYS A 103 11.78 -5.70 11.44
N ALA A 104 13.04 -5.26 11.39
CA ALA A 104 13.50 -4.08 12.12
C ALA A 104 12.83 -2.78 11.64
N LYS A 105 12.30 -2.74 10.40
CA LYS A 105 11.59 -1.59 9.82
C LYS A 105 10.13 -1.49 10.26
N LEU A 106 9.55 -2.55 10.84
CA LEU A 106 8.13 -2.56 11.26
C LEU A 106 7.82 -1.52 12.32
N GLN A 107 8.59 -1.51 13.42
CA GLN A 107 8.30 -0.64 14.55
C GLN A 107 8.38 0.85 14.18
N PRO A 108 9.43 1.32 13.45
CA PRO A 108 9.46 2.70 12.94
C PRO A 108 8.26 3.09 12.08
N LEU A 109 7.82 2.20 11.17
CA LEU A 109 6.64 2.43 10.33
C LEU A 109 5.36 2.53 11.18
N MET A 110 5.17 1.57 12.09
CA MET A 110 3.97 1.52 12.92
C MET A 110 3.85 2.73 13.87
N ASP A 111 4.96 3.21 14.41
CA ASP A 111 4.95 4.38 15.28
C ASP A 111 4.62 5.66 14.50
N ASP A 112 5.16 5.80 13.29
CA ASP A 112 4.81 6.92 12.39
C ASP A 112 3.31 6.89 12.05
N LEU A 113 2.77 5.72 11.68
CA LEU A 113 1.33 5.55 11.40
C LEU A 113 0.44 5.90 12.61
N LYS A 114 0.80 5.42 13.81
CA LYS A 114 0.06 5.69 15.06
C LYS A 114 0.10 7.17 15.47
N SER A 115 1.17 7.88 15.12
CA SER A 115 1.33 9.30 15.47
C SER A 115 0.40 10.24 14.69
N ARG A 116 -0.16 9.78 13.57
CA ARG A 116 -0.89 10.62 12.60
C ARG A 116 -2.37 10.72 12.90
N LYS A 117 -2.81 11.93 13.22
CA LYS A 117 -4.21 12.27 13.51
C LYS A 117 -4.65 13.48 12.69
N PHE A 118 -5.96 13.55 12.43
CA PHE A 118 -6.59 14.78 11.99
C PHE A 118 -6.74 15.75 13.17
N ASP A 119 -6.89 17.04 12.88
CA ASP A 119 -7.09 18.09 13.89
C ASP A 119 -8.30 17.82 14.80
N GLY A 120 -9.34 17.16 14.25
CA GLY A 120 -10.52 16.71 15.01
C GLY A 120 -10.31 15.46 15.88
N GLY A 121 -9.10 14.89 15.90
CA GLY A 121 -8.70 13.81 16.80
C GLY A 121 -8.84 12.38 16.26
N SER A 122 -9.46 12.18 15.10
CA SER A 122 -9.53 10.87 14.45
C SER A 122 -8.14 10.42 13.95
N ASN A 123 -7.86 9.11 14.04
CA ASN A 123 -6.64 8.55 13.49
C ASN A 123 -6.67 8.60 11.97
N LYS A 124 -5.58 9.04 11.34
CA LYS A 124 -5.46 9.02 9.87
C LYS A 124 -5.27 7.60 9.34
N PHE A 125 -4.44 6.81 10.03
CA PHE A 125 -4.02 5.47 9.58
C PHE A 125 -4.13 4.44 10.70
N PRO A 126 -5.34 4.12 11.19
CA PRO A 126 -5.51 3.13 12.26
C PRO A 126 -5.09 1.73 11.80
N ILE A 127 -4.11 1.12 12.46
CA ILE A 127 -3.60 -0.23 12.16
C ILE A 127 -4.63 -1.29 12.57
N GLY A 128 -4.92 -2.24 11.68
CA GLY A 128 -5.86 -3.33 11.97
C GLY A 128 -6.43 -4.03 10.73
N GLY A 129 -7.61 -4.66 10.91
CA GLY A 129 -8.37 -5.26 9.80
C GLY A 129 -7.81 -6.59 9.28
N THR A 130 -7.06 -7.33 10.11
CA THR A 130 -6.59 -8.71 9.84
C THR A 130 -7.29 -9.70 10.77
N GLY A 131 -7.34 -10.99 10.39
CA GLY A 131 -7.90 -12.06 11.21
C GLY A 131 -9.42 -11.97 11.41
N ALA A 132 -9.90 -12.60 12.50
CA ALA A 132 -11.31 -12.65 12.88
C ALA A 132 -11.78 -11.37 13.60
N GLY A 133 -11.58 -10.22 12.96
CA GLY A 133 -12.07 -8.91 13.40
C GLY A 133 -13.12 -8.33 12.46
N ILE A 134 -13.45 -7.06 12.65
CA ILE A 134 -14.25 -6.29 11.70
C ILE A 134 -13.29 -5.40 10.91
N THR A 135 -13.24 -5.63 9.61
CA THR A 135 -12.50 -4.78 8.67
C THR A 135 -13.47 -3.80 8.00
N ASN A 136 -12.94 -2.73 7.42
CA ASN A 136 -13.68 -1.70 6.67
C ASN A 136 -14.68 -2.31 5.69
#